data_AF-A0A1C4YIQ2-F1
#
_entry.id   AF-A0A1C4YIQ2-F1
#
_cell.length_a   1.000
_cell.length_b   1.000
_cell.length_c   1.000
_cell.angle_alpha   90.00
_cell.angle_beta   90.00
_cell.angle_gamma   90.00
#
_symmetry.space_group_name_H-M   'P 1'
#
loop_
_entity.id
_entity.type
_entity.pdbx_description
1 polymer ?
#
loop_
_entity_poly.entity_id
_entity_poly.type
_entity_poly.pdbx_seq_one_letter_code
_entity_poly.pdbx_strand_id
1 'polypeptide(L)'
;MPDPVPGRVRTAAGWAAAGCVLAGTVAVTVAVAAGPGLSSGYVSEAGVTGSAFASTYRMGVFVLAAALLSLAAALPAALRIAAGLLVAGAAGAVLSGAVTCSAGCPLPPFEAATPADLVHAGASIAAAGATVLAMLVVGFLRPATAALRRVARGASVVALPVAVLVALGLLTVGRGALVGGLERLLLAVCLGWGLVTALLLTRPRPDVPAALRPGADRPDACAADLPGACAALRTGASAAVLPGADGDQESAERDERVAGSRTPV
;
A
#
# COMPACT_ATOMS: atom_id res chain seq x y z
N MET A 1 -25.65 -21.06 -7.34
CA MET A 1 -26.10 -19.67 -7.22
C MET A 1 -25.02 -18.93 -6.43
N PRO A 2 -24.12 -18.15 -7.07
CA PRO A 2 -23.07 -17.46 -6.34
C PRO A 2 -23.68 -16.36 -5.47
N ASP A 3 -23.36 -16.35 -4.18
CA ASP A 3 -23.91 -15.38 -3.24
C ASP A 3 -23.65 -13.94 -3.69
N PRO A 4 -24.69 -13.08 -3.80
CA PRO A 4 -24.54 -11.66 -4.14
C PRO A 4 -23.99 -10.81 -2.98
N VAL A 5 -23.77 -11.41 -1.80
CA VAL A 5 -23.36 -10.76 -0.55
C VAL A 5 -21.92 -10.18 -0.54
N PRO A 6 -20.89 -10.79 -1.18
CA PRO A 6 -19.50 -10.34 -1.07
C PRO A 6 -19.25 -8.93 -1.62
N GLY A 7 -20.11 -8.45 -2.54
CA GLY A 7 -19.99 -7.11 -3.12
C GLY A 7 -20.34 -6.01 -2.12
N ARG A 8 -21.49 -6.12 -1.46
CA ARG A 8 -22.01 -5.08 -0.56
C ARG A 8 -21.15 -4.90 0.69
N VAL A 9 -20.68 -6.00 1.28
CA VAL A 9 -19.80 -5.96 2.46
C VAL A 9 -18.49 -5.24 2.15
N ARG A 10 -17.88 -5.53 0.99
CA ARG A 10 -16.64 -4.87 0.56
C ARG A 10 -16.84 -3.37 0.27
N THR A 11 -17.96 -3.00 -0.34
CA THR A 11 -18.30 -1.59 -0.56
C THR A 11 -18.53 -0.85 0.75
N ALA A 12 -19.26 -1.46 1.70
CA ALA A 12 -19.46 -0.88 3.04
C ALA A 12 -18.12 -0.70 3.78
N ALA A 13 -17.25 -1.71 3.74
CA ALA A 13 -15.90 -1.63 4.31
C ALA A 13 -15.06 -0.53 3.65
N GLY A 14 -15.17 -0.33 2.33
CA GLY A 14 -14.51 0.77 1.62
C GLY A 14 -14.99 2.15 2.10
N TRP A 15 -16.30 2.34 2.29
CA TRP A 15 -16.83 3.59 2.84
C TRP A 15 -16.43 3.81 4.29
N ALA A 16 -16.47 2.76 5.13
CA ALA A 16 -16.00 2.81 6.50
C ALA A 16 -14.51 3.21 6.56
N ALA A 17 -13.67 2.61 5.70
CA ALA A 17 -12.26 2.98 5.60
C ALA A 17 -12.09 4.47 5.24
N ALA A 18 -12.80 4.98 4.24
CA ALA A 18 -12.72 6.39 3.85
C ALA A 18 -13.15 7.34 4.99
N GLY A 19 -14.27 7.03 5.65
CA GLY A 19 -14.75 7.80 6.80
C GLY A 19 -13.78 7.79 7.97
N CYS A 20 -13.22 6.62 8.31
CA CYS A 20 -12.21 6.49 9.35
C CYS A 20 -10.90 7.22 9.00
N VAL A 21 -10.42 7.17 7.75
CA VAL A 21 -9.24 7.96 7.33
C VAL A 21 -9.50 9.44 7.58
N LEU A 22 -10.62 9.98 7.12
CA LEU A 22 -10.95 11.40 7.27
C LEU A 22 -11.08 11.80 8.75
N ALA A 23 -11.90 11.07 9.51
CA ALA A 23 -12.13 11.36 10.92
C ALA A 23 -10.84 11.26 11.76
N GLY A 24 -10.05 10.20 11.55
CA GLY A 24 -8.78 9.99 12.23
C GLY A 24 -7.76 11.07 11.88
N THR A 25 -7.66 11.43 10.60
CA THR A 25 -6.75 12.50 10.13
C THR A 25 -7.11 13.84 10.75
N VAL A 26 -8.40 14.20 10.78
CA VAL A 26 -8.88 15.44 11.41
C VAL A 26 -8.56 15.45 12.90
N ALA A 27 -8.86 14.36 13.61
CA ALA A 27 -8.56 14.26 15.04
C ALA A 27 -7.06 14.42 15.35
N VAL A 28 -6.18 13.74 14.62
CA VAL A 28 -4.73 13.88 14.78
C VAL A 28 -4.27 15.29 14.43
N THR A 29 -4.75 15.87 13.32
CA THR A 29 -4.37 17.22 12.88
C THR A 29 -4.77 18.28 13.91
N VAL A 30 -5.98 18.19 14.45
CA VAL A 30 -6.46 19.10 15.51
C VAL A 30 -5.60 18.96 16.76
N ALA A 31 -5.29 17.72 17.18
CA ALA A 31 -4.46 17.49 18.37
C ALA A 31 -3.04 18.04 18.20
N VAL A 32 -2.44 17.89 17.00
CA VAL A 32 -1.10 18.43 16.69
C VAL A 32 -1.13 19.96 16.62
N ALA A 33 -2.12 20.54 15.94
CA ALA A 33 -2.24 21.99 15.77
C ALA A 33 -2.51 22.70 17.11
N ALA A 34 -3.30 22.10 18.00
CA ALA A 34 -3.64 22.66 19.30
C ALA A 34 -2.61 22.34 20.40
N GLY A 35 -1.70 21.40 20.16
CA GLY A 35 -0.64 20.98 21.09
C GLY A 35 0.71 21.64 20.79
N PRO A 36 1.76 20.89 20.41
CA PRO A 36 3.12 21.41 20.18
C PRO A 36 3.25 22.43 19.03
N GLY A 37 2.20 22.60 18.23
CA GLY A 37 2.19 23.42 17.02
C GLY A 37 2.78 22.70 15.81
N LEU A 38 2.61 23.30 14.63
CA LEU A 38 3.04 22.70 13.36
C LEU A 38 4.56 22.80 13.12
N SER A 39 5.26 23.65 13.88
CA SER A 39 6.66 24.02 13.65
C SER A 39 7.66 23.40 14.62
N SER A 40 7.22 22.66 15.65
CA SER A 40 8.12 22.01 16.60
C SER A 40 7.81 20.52 16.74
N GLY A 41 8.87 19.70 16.74
CA GLY A 41 8.80 18.29 17.17
C GLY A 41 8.11 17.29 16.23
N TYR A 42 8.07 16.06 16.74
CA TYR A 42 7.40 14.90 16.14
C TYR A 42 5.88 15.01 16.23
N VAL A 43 5.16 14.36 15.31
CA VAL A 43 3.68 14.28 15.38
C VAL A 43 3.21 13.61 16.68
N SER A 44 3.99 12.64 17.16
CA SER A 44 3.71 11.89 18.38
C SER A 44 3.74 12.71 19.67
N GLU A 45 4.33 13.91 19.68
CA GLU A 45 4.39 14.77 20.87
C GLU A 45 2.99 15.25 21.32
N ALA A 46 2.01 15.28 20.40
CA ALA A 46 0.62 15.56 20.76
C ALA A 46 0.02 14.52 21.73
N GLY A 47 0.58 13.31 21.78
CA GLY A 47 0.14 12.18 22.60
C GLY A 47 0.78 12.07 23.99
N VAL A 48 1.70 12.97 24.33
CA VAL A 48 2.46 12.97 25.59
C VAL A 48 1.52 13.04 26.79
N THR A 49 1.82 12.28 27.84
CA THR A 49 1.06 12.26 29.09
C THR A 49 1.02 13.67 29.71
N GLY A 50 -0.19 14.15 30.02
CA GLY A 50 -0.42 15.50 30.55
C GLY A 50 -0.79 16.55 29.51
N SER A 51 -0.71 16.24 28.20
CA SER A 51 -1.27 17.11 27.16
C SER A 51 -2.80 17.09 27.20
N ALA A 52 -3.42 18.27 27.10
CA ALA A 52 -4.88 18.42 27.03
C ALA A 52 -5.50 17.70 25.81
N PHE A 53 -4.70 17.44 24.77
CA PHE A 53 -5.14 16.80 23.52
C PHE A 53 -4.65 15.36 23.35
N ALA A 54 -4.02 14.77 24.37
CA ALA A 54 -3.49 13.40 24.29
C ALA A 54 -4.59 12.37 23.99
N SER A 55 -5.78 12.52 24.57
CA SER A 55 -6.93 11.64 24.30
C SER A 55 -7.42 11.77 22.86
N THR A 56 -7.54 13.01 22.36
CA THR A 56 -7.93 13.29 20.96
C THR A 56 -6.95 12.69 19.98
N TYR A 57 -5.64 12.85 20.22
CA TYR A 57 -4.58 12.24 19.41
C TYR A 57 -4.74 10.71 19.36
N ARG A 58 -4.87 10.05 20.51
CA ARG A 58 -4.99 8.58 20.59
C ARG A 58 -6.25 8.06 19.93
N MET A 59 -7.39 8.73 20.13
CA MET A 59 -8.63 8.39 19.43
C MET A 59 -8.44 8.52 17.91
N GLY A 60 -7.75 9.56 17.45
CA GLY A 60 -7.36 9.70 16.05
C GLY A 60 -6.54 8.51 15.54
N VAL A 61 -5.50 8.11 16.28
CA VAL A 61 -4.66 6.93 15.94
C VAL A 61 -5.47 5.64 15.91
N PHE A 62 -6.35 5.39 16.87
CA PHE A 62 -7.21 4.20 16.87
C PHE A 62 -8.23 4.21 15.71
N VAL A 63 -8.79 5.37 15.38
CA VAL A 63 -9.67 5.51 14.22
C VAL A 63 -8.90 5.27 12.92
N LEU A 64 -7.65 5.70 12.81
CA LEU A 64 -6.79 5.36 11.66
C LEU A 64 -6.47 3.86 11.60
N ALA A 65 -6.26 3.19 12.73
CA ALA A 65 -6.10 1.75 12.76
C ALA A 65 -7.38 1.02 12.27
N ALA A 66 -8.56 1.48 12.69
CA ALA A 66 -9.83 0.98 12.18
C ALA A 66 -9.99 1.22 10.66
N ALA A 67 -9.42 2.32 10.14
CA ALA A 67 -9.38 2.57 8.71
C ALA A 67 -8.54 1.53 7.96
N LEU A 68 -7.36 1.16 8.49
CA LEU A 68 -6.51 0.12 7.91
C LEU A 68 -7.19 -1.26 7.91
N LEU A 69 -7.88 -1.63 9.00
CA LEU A 69 -8.65 -2.88 9.09
C LEU A 69 -9.82 -2.89 8.09
N SER A 70 -10.56 -1.79 8.01
CA SER A 70 -11.66 -1.64 7.06
C SER A 70 -11.17 -1.71 5.61
N LEU A 71 -10.01 -1.10 5.32
CA LEU A 71 -9.38 -1.16 4.02
C LEU A 71 -8.94 -2.60 3.68
N ALA A 72 -8.35 -3.32 4.64
CA ALA A 72 -8.00 -4.73 4.49
C ALA A 72 -9.23 -5.60 4.17
N ALA A 73 -10.35 -5.37 4.86
CA ALA A 73 -11.62 -6.06 4.61
C ALA A 73 -12.24 -5.72 3.23
N ALA A 74 -11.98 -4.52 2.71
CA ALA A 74 -12.45 -4.10 1.39
C ALA A 74 -11.64 -4.70 0.23
N LEU A 75 -10.40 -5.14 0.47
CA LEU A 75 -9.56 -5.73 -0.56
C LEU A 75 -10.11 -7.07 -1.08
N PRO A 76 -9.95 -7.38 -2.37
CA PRO A 76 -10.28 -8.71 -2.90
C PRO A 76 -9.32 -9.77 -2.32
N ALA A 77 -9.79 -11.02 -2.18
CA ALA A 77 -9.01 -12.14 -1.63
C ALA A 77 -7.67 -12.38 -2.37
N ALA A 78 -7.60 -12.06 -3.67
CA ALA A 78 -6.37 -12.13 -4.45
C ALA A 78 -5.26 -11.18 -3.95
N LEU A 79 -5.59 -10.18 -3.13
CA LEU A 79 -4.66 -9.24 -2.48
C LEU A 79 -4.49 -9.53 -0.99
N ARG A 80 -4.67 -10.79 -0.56
CA ARG A 80 -4.53 -11.22 0.86
C ARG A 80 -3.20 -10.84 1.51
N ILE A 81 -2.10 -10.80 0.76
CA ILE A 81 -0.80 -10.35 1.27
C ILE A 81 -0.85 -8.88 1.68
N ALA A 82 -1.41 -8.02 0.83
CA ALA A 82 -1.60 -6.60 1.16
C ALA A 82 -2.58 -6.42 2.32
N ALA A 83 -3.65 -7.21 2.38
CA ALA A 83 -4.57 -7.19 3.51
C ALA A 83 -3.87 -7.58 4.83
N GLY A 84 -3.03 -8.62 4.82
CA GLY A 84 -2.24 -9.01 5.99
C GLY A 84 -1.27 -7.92 6.45
N LEU A 85 -0.61 -7.23 5.51
CA LEU A 85 0.25 -6.08 5.80
C LEU A 85 -0.53 -4.90 6.41
N LEU A 86 -1.74 -4.61 5.91
CA LEU A 86 -2.62 -3.59 6.50
C LEU A 86 -3.08 -3.96 7.91
N VAL A 87 -3.37 -5.23 8.17
CA VAL A 87 -3.69 -5.73 9.53
C VAL A 87 -2.50 -5.59 10.46
N ALA A 88 -1.29 -5.97 10.01
CA ALA A 88 -0.07 -5.75 10.77
C ALA A 88 0.17 -4.25 11.04
N GLY A 89 -0.10 -3.40 10.04
CA GLY A 89 -0.05 -1.95 10.18
C GLY A 89 -1.03 -1.42 11.23
N ALA A 90 -2.27 -1.92 11.23
CA ALA A 90 -3.28 -1.58 12.22
C ALA A 90 -2.87 -2.01 13.64
N ALA A 91 -2.32 -3.22 13.79
CA ALA A 91 -1.82 -3.70 15.07
C ALA A 91 -0.67 -2.83 15.61
N GLY A 92 0.28 -2.43 14.75
CA GLY A 92 1.33 -1.49 15.09
C GLY A 92 0.79 -0.12 15.49
N ALA A 93 -0.21 0.40 14.78
CA ALA A 93 -0.86 1.68 15.11
C ALA A 93 -1.60 1.62 16.46
N VAL A 94 -2.31 0.53 16.76
CA VAL A 94 -2.97 0.32 18.06
C VAL A 94 -1.92 0.24 19.17
N LEU A 95 -0.85 -0.54 18.99
CA LEU A 95 0.22 -0.66 19.98
C LEU A 95 0.91 0.69 20.23
N SER A 96 1.20 1.44 19.16
CA SER A 96 1.75 2.79 19.24
C SER A 96 0.82 3.75 19.99
N GLY A 97 -0.48 3.76 19.68
CA GLY A 97 -1.46 4.63 20.35
C GLY A 97 -1.78 4.23 21.79
N ALA A 98 -1.59 2.96 22.16
CA ALA A 98 -1.82 2.47 23.52
C ALA A 98 -0.67 2.81 24.48
N VAL A 99 0.56 2.91 23.97
CA VAL A 99 1.75 3.24 24.78
C VAL A 99 1.98 4.74 24.78
N THR A 100 2.11 5.31 25.98
CA THR A 100 2.36 6.75 26.15
C THR A 100 3.86 7.01 26.08
N CYS A 101 4.32 7.82 25.13
CA CYS A 101 5.73 8.24 25.12
C CYS A 101 5.98 9.33 26.19
N SER A 102 7.24 9.41 26.64
CA SER A 102 7.77 10.49 27.47
C SER A 102 7.77 11.81 26.70
N ALA A 103 7.88 12.94 27.40
CA ALA A 103 7.96 14.24 26.74
C ALA A 103 9.13 14.30 25.74
N GLY A 104 8.86 14.74 24.51
CA GLY A 104 9.83 14.77 23.41
C GLY A 104 10.08 13.42 22.71
N CYS A 105 9.44 12.33 23.16
CA CYS A 105 9.65 10.94 22.70
C CYS A 105 11.16 10.64 22.42
N PRO A 106 12.02 10.61 23.45
CA PRO A 106 13.47 10.48 23.28
C PRO A 106 13.84 9.20 22.53
N LEU A 107 14.84 9.30 21.65
CA LEU A 107 15.36 8.18 20.87
C LEU A 107 16.88 8.04 21.03
N PRO A 108 17.40 6.80 21.22
CA PRO A 108 18.83 6.56 21.21
C PRO A 108 19.42 6.85 19.83
N PRO A 109 20.69 7.26 19.73
CA PRO A 109 21.66 7.45 20.81
C PRO A 109 21.65 8.85 21.46
N PHE A 110 20.78 9.76 21.01
CA PHE A 110 20.86 11.18 21.37
C PHE A 110 20.28 11.50 22.75
N GLU A 111 19.28 10.75 23.18
CA GLU A 111 18.59 10.95 24.46
C GLU A 111 18.31 9.59 25.14
N ALA A 112 18.18 9.59 26.46
CA ALA A 112 17.89 8.38 27.23
C ALA A 112 16.43 7.95 27.04
N ALA A 113 16.20 7.00 26.14
CA ALA A 113 14.87 6.47 25.85
C ALA A 113 14.39 5.48 26.92
N THR A 114 13.12 5.57 27.31
CA THR A 114 12.48 4.53 28.13
C THR A 114 12.03 3.35 27.25
N PRO A 115 11.74 2.17 27.84
CA PRO A 115 11.15 1.07 27.09
C PRO A 115 9.82 1.44 26.40
N ALA A 116 9.01 2.32 27.02
CA ALA A 116 7.76 2.80 26.44
C ALA A 116 8.00 3.63 25.17
N ASP A 117 9.03 4.49 25.17
CA ASP A 117 9.43 5.28 24.00
C ASP A 117 9.83 4.39 22.82
N LEU A 118 10.62 3.34 23.11
CA LEU A 118 11.06 2.38 22.10
C LEU A 118 9.91 1.56 21.52
N VAL A 119 8.95 1.12 22.36
CA VAL A 119 7.77 0.39 21.89
C VAL A 119 6.89 1.30 21.03
N HIS A 120 6.64 2.54 21.47
CA HIS A 120 5.85 3.51 20.71
C HIS A 120 6.50 3.80 19.34
N ALA A 121 7.79 4.13 19.32
CA ALA A 121 8.52 4.43 18.09
C ALA A 121 8.62 3.22 17.16
N GLY A 122 9.01 2.06 17.69
CA GLY A 122 9.13 0.82 16.92
C GLY A 122 7.80 0.37 16.31
N ALA A 123 6.71 0.46 17.08
CA ALA A 123 5.37 0.14 16.59
C ALA A 123 4.92 1.11 15.49
N SER A 124 5.25 2.40 15.61
CA SER A 124 4.95 3.41 14.59
C SER A 124 5.72 3.17 13.29
N ILE A 125 7.01 2.86 13.38
CA ILE A 125 7.85 2.50 12.23
C ILE A 125 7.31 1.24 11.54
N ALA A 126 6.98 0.21 12.33
CA ALA A 126 6.40 -1.03 11.80
C ALA A 126 5.06 -0.76 11.09
N ALA A 127 4.21 0.09 11.67
CA ALA A 127 2.92 0.45 11.09
C ALA A 127 3.06 1.17 9.74
N ALA A 128 3.92 2.19 9.69
CA ALA A 128 4.21 2.92 8.45
C ALA A 128 4.87 2.01 7.41
N GLY A 129 5.88 1.24 7.80
CA GLY A 129 6.58 0.29 6.92
C GLY A 129 5.64 -0.75 6.32
N ALA A 130 4.78 -1.38 7.13
CA ALA A 130 3.78 -2.34 6.65
C ALA A 130 2.80 -1.70 5.67
N THR A 131 2.38 -0.45 5.92
CA THR A 131 1.51 0.30 5.00
C THR A 131 2.20 0.60 3.66
N VAL A 132 3.47 1.01 3.67
CA VAL A 132 4.26 1.24 2.44
C VAL A 132 4.48 -0.07 1.68
N LEU A 133 4.77 -1.17 2.37
CA LEU A 133 4.88 -2.49 1.75
C LEU A 133 3.54 -2.93 1.14
N ALA A 134 2.41 -2.63 1.78
CA ALA A 134 1.09 -2.90 1.20
C ALA A 134 0.87 -2.12 -0.11
N MET A 135 1.31 -0.85 -0.19
CA MET A 135 1.28 -0.08 -1.45
C MET A 135 2.10 -0.78 -2.54
N LEU A 136 3.32 -1.22 -2.23
CA LEU A 136 4.18 -1.92 -3.20
C LEU A 136 3.50 -3.20 -3.69
N VAL A 137 3.01 -4.04 -2.78
CA VAL A 137 2.29 -5.28 -3.12
C VAL A 137 1.10 -4.99 -4.02
N VAL A 138 0.25 -4.02 -3.70
CA VAL A 138 -0.88 -3.62 -4.56
C VAL A 138 -0.40 -3.10 -5.91
N GLY A 139 0.71 -2.35 -5.95
CA GLY A 139 1.30 -1.80 -7.18
C GLY A 139 1.83 -2.86 -8.15
N PHE A 140 2.33 -3.98 -7.65
CA PHE A 140 2.96 -5.04 -8.47
C PHE A 140 2.05 -6.24 -8.75
N LEU A 141 1.05 -6.51 -7.92
CA LEU A 141 0.16 -7.65 -8.13
C LEU A 141 -0.83 -7.43 -9.27
N ARG A 142 -0.78 -8.31 -10.29
CA ARG A 142 -1.67 -8.29 -11.47
C ARG A 142 -3.18 -8.35 -11.13
N PRO A 143 -3.63 -9.07 -10.09
CA PRO A 143 -5.05 -9.10 -9.71
C PRO A 143 -5.66 -7.74 -9.31
N ALA A 144 -4.84 -6.74 -8.95
CA ALA A 144 -5.34 -5.39 -8.68
C ALA A 144 -5.79 -4.69 -9.97
N THR A 145 -6.82 -3.85 -9.91
CA THR A 145 -7.25 -3.05 -11.08
C THR A 145 -6.15 -2.08 -11.50
N ALA A 146 -6.13 -1.67 -12.78
CA ALA A 146 -5.11 -0.74 -13.27
C ALA A 146 -5.11 0.61 -12.53
N ALA A 147 -6.28 1.09 -12.08
CA ALA A 147 -6.39 2.29 -11.25
C ALA A 147 -5.72 2.12 -9.89
N LEU A 148 -6.02 1.02 -9.17
CA LEU A 148 -5.40 0.71 -7.88
C LEU A 148 -3.88 0.58 -8.01
N ARG A 149 -3.38 -0.13 -9.03
CA ARG A 149 -1.94 -0.26 -9.27
C ARG A 149 -1.27 1.08 -9.52
N ARG A 150 -1.86 1.96 -10.33
CA ARG A 150 -1.30 3.29 -10.63
C ARG A 150 -1.20 4.14 -9.37
N VAL A 151 -2.27 4.22 -8.58
CA VAL A 151 -2.29 4.98 -7.32
C VAL A 151 -1.28 4.42 -6.33
N ALA A 152 -1.23 3.09 -6.17
CA ALA A 152 -0.30 2.45 -5.26
C ALA A 152 1.16 2.66 -5.66
N ARG A 153 1.50 2.54 -6.96
CA ARG A 153 2.85 2.84 -7.47
C ARG A 153 3.23 4.30 -7.25
N GLY A 154 2.34 5.24 -7.59
CA GLY A 154 2.58 6.66 -7.40
C GLY A 154 2.84 6.99 -5.93
N ALA A 155 2.03 6.44 -5.02
CA ALA A 155 2.24 6.60 -3.59
C ALA A 155 3.56 5.97 -3.12
N SER A 156 3.89 4.75 -3.55
CA SER A 156 5.15 4.07 -3.19
C SER A 156 6.39 4.81 -3.64
N VAL A 157 6.38 5.43 -4.83
CA VAL A 157 7.51 6.22 -5.34
C VAL A 157 7.86 7.38 -4.41
N VAL A 158 6.88 7.95 -3.72
CA VAL A 158 7.10 9.03 -2.75
C VAL A 158 7.33 8.47 -1.34
N ALA A 159 6.50 7.52 -0.90
CA ALA A 159 6.52 7.03 0.47
C ALA A 159 7.81 6.27 0.81
N LEU A 160 8.35 5.47 -0.12
CA LEU A 160 9.54 4.68 0.12
C LEU A 160 10.79 5.56 0.39
N PRO A 161 11.16 6.53 -0.46
CA PRO A 161 12.31 7.39 -0.16
C PRO A 161 12.06 8.24 1.08
N VAL A 162 10.85 8.76 1.30
CA VAL A 162 10.54 9.53 2.51
C VAL A 162 10.69 8.65 3.76
N ALA A 163 10.22 7.40 3.75
CA ALA A 163 10.39 6.48 4.87
C ALA A 163 11.86 6.17 5.17
N VAL A 164 12.69 6.00 4.14
CA VAL A 164 14.14 5.83 4.29
C VAL A 164 14.76 7.10 4.89
N LEU A 165 14.38 8.29 4.42
CA LEU A 165 14.87 9.56 4.95
C LEU A 165 14.45 9.79 6.41
N VAL A 166 13.23 9.43 6.79
CA VAL A 166 12.78 9.45 8.19
C VAL A 166 13.65 8.52 9.02
N ALA A 167 13.82 7.26 8.61
CA ALA A 167 14.63 6.29 9.36
C ALA A 167 16.10 6.76 9.51
N LEU A 168 16.70 7.27 8.44
CA LEU A 168 18.05 7.84 8.49
C LEU A 168 18.11 9.09 9.39
N GLY A 169 17.11 9.97 9.31
CA GLY A 169 17.01 11.16 10.15
C GLY A 169 16.95 10.82 11.64
N LEU A 170 16.11 9.84 12.00
CA LEU A 170 16.02 9.33 13.38
C LEU A 170 17.36 8.76 13.87
N LEU A 171 18.11 8.06 13.01
CA LEU A 171 19.40 7.46 13.37
C LEU A 171 20.58 8.45 13.42
N THR A 172 20.54 9.52 12.63
CA THR A 172 21.71 10.41 12.42
C THR A 172 21.57 11.80 13.04
N VAL A 173 20.34 12.32 13.11
CA VAL A 173 20.04 13.66 13.65
C VAL A 173 19.23 13.56 14.94
N GLY A 174 18.41 12.50 15.07
CA GLY A 174 17.43 12.40 16.14
C GLY A 174 16.25 13.31 15.85
N ARG A 175 15.94 14.22 16.79
CA ARG A 175 14.75 15.07 16.72
C ARG A 175 15.01 16.42 16.04
N GLY A 176 14.06 16.87 15.23
CA GLY A 176 14.13 18.20 14.61
C GLY A 176 12.98 18.47 13.64
N ALA A 177 12.84 19.74 13.24
CA ALA A 177 11.78 20.18 12.33
C ALA A 177 11.82 19.45 10.97
N LEU A 178 13.01 19.10 10.48
CA LEU A 178 13.16 18.33 9.24
C LEU A 178 12.55 16.93 9.36
N VAL A 179 12.92 16.17 10.39
CA VAL A 179 12.41 14.81 10.61
C VAL A 179 10.91 14.85 10.86
N GLY A 180 10.44 15.79 11.70
CA GLY A 180 9.00 16.00 11.90
C GLY A 180 8.26 16.38 10.61
N GLY A 181 8.87 17.14 9.71
CA GLY A 181 8.30 17.47 8.40
C GLY A 181 8.20 16.24 7.50
N LEU A 182 9.24 15.41 7.47
CA LEU A 182 9.28 14.16 6.70
C LEU A 182 8.24 13.14 7.22
N GLU A 183 8.06 13.03 8.54
CA GLU A 183 7.01 12.19 9.12
C GLU A 183 5.61 12.64 8.70
N ARG A 184 5.33 13.95 8.79
CA ARG A 184 4.04 14.53 8.37
C ARG A 184 3.80 14.26 6.88
N LEU A 185 4.83 14.40 6.04
CA LEU A 185 4.75 14.07 4.61
C LEU A 185 4.47 12.58 4.39
N LEU A 186 5.17 11.69 5.09
CA LEU A 186 4.95 10.24 4.98
C LEU A 186 3.52 9.86 5.37
N LEU A 187 3.04 10.39 6.50
CA LEU A 187 1.67 10.18 6.96
C LEU A 187 0.66 10.73 5.94
N ALA A 188 0.87 11.92 5.40
CA ALA A 188 -0.01 12.50 4.37
C ALA A 188 -0.10 11.61 3.13
N VAL A 189 1.03 11.05 2.66
CA VAL A 189 1.05 10.11 1.53
C VAL A 189 0.31 8.81 1.88
N CYS A 190 0.54 8.24 3.07
CA CYS A 190 -0.15 7.04 3.54
C CYS A 190 -1.67 7.24 3.62
N LEU A 191 -2.11 8.35 4.20
CA LEU A 191 -3.53 8.69 4.37
C LEU A 191 -4.19 8.99 3.01
N GLY A 192 -3.52 9.75 2.15
CA GLY A 192 -3.99 10.04 0.79
C GLY A 192 -4.15 8.77 -0.04
N TRP A 193 -3.16 7.88 0.00
CA TRP A 193 -3.26 6.58 -0.66
C TRP A 193 -4.40 5.73 -0.10
N GLY A 194 -4.54 5.64 1.22
CA GLY A 194 -5.60 4.87 1.88
C GLY A 194 -6.98 5.39 1.49
N LEU A 195 -7.18 6.71 1.50
CA LEU A 195 -8.44 7.36 1.10
C LEU A 195 -8.77 7.09 -0.37
N VAL A 196 -7.84 7.34 -1.29
CA VAL A 196 -8.08 7.11 -2.72
C VAL A 196 -8.33 5.63 -3.01
N THR A 197 -7.58 4.73 -2.37
CA THR A 197 -7.78 3.27 -2.49
C THR A 197 -9.17 2.86 -2.00
N ALA A 198 -9.60 3.36 -0.85
CA ALA A 198 -10.93 3.11 -0.30
C ALA A 198 -12.03 3.56 -1.28
N LEU A 199 -11.93 4.79 -1.81
CA LEU A 199 -12.89 5.33 -2.79
C LEU A 199 -12.87 4.58 -4.13
N LEU A 200 -11.72 4.05 -4.56
CA LEU A 200 -11.64 3.22 -5.76
C LEU A 200 -12.31 1.86 -5.55
N LEU A 201 -12.27 1.31 -4.34
CA LEU A 201 -12.88 0.03 -4.00
C LEU A 201 -14.41 0.11 -3.85
N THR A 202 -14.98 1.30 -3.62
CA THR A 202 -16.44 1.50 -3.56
C THR A 202 -17.09 1.70 -4.93
N ARG A 203 -16.31 1.90 -5.99
CA ARG A 203 -16.86 2.11 -7.34
C ARG A 203 -17.54 0.83 -7.85
N PRO A 204 -18.75 0.95 -8.44
CA PRO A 204 -19.38 -0.15 -9.13
C PRO A 204 -18.44 -0.71 -10.19
N ARG A 205 -18.36 -2.05 -10.29
CA ARG A 205 -17.70 -2.66 -11.45
C ARG A 205 -18.63 -2.47 -12.65
N PRO A 206 -18.12 -2.06 -13.82
CA PRO A 206 -18.91 -2.12 -15.04
C PRO A 206 -19.37 -3.56 -15.22
N ASP A 207 -20.68 -3.77 -15.25
CA ASP A 207 -21.23 -5.08 -15.60
C ASP A 207 -20.75 -5.38 -17.03
N VAL A 208 -20.03 -6.49 -17.20
CA VAL A 208 -19.70 -6.96 -18.55
C VAL A 208 -21.05 -7.26 -19.22
N PRO A 209 -21.38 -6.58 -20.34
CA PRO A 209 -22.66 -6.79 -21.01
C PRO A 209 -22.86 -8.28 -21.26
N ALA A 210 -24.05 -8.80 -20.95
CA ALA A 210 -24.35 -10.23 -21.06
C ALA A 210 -24.04 -10.78 -22.47
N ALA A 211 -24.17 -9.94 -23.51
CA ALA A 211 -23.84 -10.26 -24.90
C ALA A 211 -22.36 -10.60 -25.16
N LEU A 212 -21.43 -10.21 -24.27
CA LEU A 212 -20.00 -10.54 -24.37
C LEU A 212 -19.61 -11.74 -23.50
N ARG A 213 -20.56 -12.39 -22.80
CA ARG A 213 -20.30 -13.65 -22.11
C ARG A 213 -20.16 -14.75 -23.17
N PRO A 214 -18.95 -15.31 -23.39
CA PRO A 214 -18.77 -16.39 -24.34
C PRO A 214 -19.62 -17.57 -23.88
N GLY A 215 -20.68 -17.90 -24.64
CA GLY A 215 -21.55 -19.06 -24.37
C GLY A 215 -23.00 -18.77 -23.99
N ALA A 216 -23.47 -17.52 -23.99
CA ALA A 216 -24.89 -17.24 -23.67
C ALA A 216 -25.87 -17.54 -24.82
N ASP A 217 -25.41 -17.53 -26.08
CA ASP A 217 -26.23 -17.86 -27.26
C ASP A 217 -25.37 -18.57 -28.32
N ARG A 218 -24.87 -19.77 -28.00
CA ARG A 218 -24.72 -20.76 -29.07
C ARG A 218 -25.92 -21.67 -28.92
N PRO A 219 -27.07 -21.35 -29.55
CA PRO A 219 -28.12 -22.36 -29.69
C PRO A 219 -27.47 -23.62 -30.26
N ASP A 220 -27.88 -24.77 -29.75
CA ASP A 220 -27.41 -26.11 -30.10
C ASP A 220 -27.71 -26.49 -31.57
N ALA A 221 -27.42 -25.60 -32.52
CA ALA A 221 -27.62 -25.73 -33.96
C ALA A 221 -26.63 -26.71 -34.61
N CYS A 222 -26.11 -27.68 -33.88
CA CYS A 222 -25.32 -28.80 -34.42
C CYS A 222 -25.74 -30.17 -33.86
N ALA A 223 -26.94 -30.29 -33.29
CA ALA A 223 -27.51 -31.60 -32.94
C ALA A 223 -28.38 -32.21 -34.06
N ALA A 224 -28.48 -31.57 -35.22
CA ALA A 224 -29.15 -32.15 -36.39
C ALA A 224 -28.16 -32.25 -37.57
N ASP A 225 -27.77 -33.49 -37.86
CA ASP A 225 -27.73 -34.05 -39.22
C ASP A 225 -26.44 -33.98 -40.07
N LEU A 226 -25.30 -34.46 -39.55
CA LEU A 226 -24.22 -34.99 -40.41
C LEU A 226 -23.58 -36.27 -39.84
N PRO A 227 -24.14 -37.46 -40.14
CA PRO A 227 -23.45 -38.73 -39.91
C PRO A 227 -22.35 -38.92 -40.97
N GLY A 228 -21.08 -38.68 -40.62
CA GLY A 228 -19.96 -39.15 -41.46
C GLY A 228 -18.57 -38.54 -41.26
N ALA A 229 -18.44 -37.33 -40.70
CA ALA A 229 -17.14 -36.62 -40.75
C ALA A 229 -16.20 -36.84 -39.53
N CYS A 230 -16.62 -37.60 -38.52
CA CYS A 230 -15.86 -37.73 -37.26
C CYS A 230 -14.75 -38.81 -37.27
N ALA A 231 -14.51 -39.48 -38.40
CA ALA A 231 -13.52 -40.56 -38.48
C ALA A 231 -12.11 -40.13 -38.96
N ALA A 232 -11.94 -38.93 -39.52
CA ALA A 232 -10.71 -38.59 -40.25
C ALA A 232 -9.64 -37.78 -39.48
N LEU A 233 -9.92 -37.26 -38.28
CA LEU A 233 -9.01 -36.33 -37.59
C LEU A 233 -8.40 -36.86 -36.29
N ARG A 234 -8.56 -38.16 -35.99
CA ARG A 234 -8.09 -38.75 -34.73
C ARG A 234 -6.86 -39.66 -34.85
N THR A 235 -6.23 -39.72 -36.02
CA THR A 235 -5.03 -40.54 -36.24
C THR A 235 -3.98 -39.79 -37.05
N GLY A 236 -2.91 -39.37 -36.36
CA GLY A 236 -1.62 -39.14 -37.00
C GLY A 236 -1.07 -37.71 -36.93
N ALA A 237 -0.22 -37.45 -35.94
CA ALA A 237 1.13 -36.90 -36.15
C ALA A 237 1.86 -36.72 -34.82
N SER A 238 2.41 -37.83 -34.36
CA SER A 238 3.59 -37.84 -33.51
C SER A 238 4.81 -37.67 -34.42
N ALA A 239 5.63 -36.64 -34.20
CA ALA A 239 7.05 -36.52 -34.53
C ALA A 239 7.44 -35.05 -34.72
N ALA A 240 8.30 -34.52 -33.84
CA ALA A 240 9.61 -33.98 -34.21
C ALA A 240 10.22 -33.27 -32.99
N VAL A 241 11.08 -34.01 -32.31
CA VAL A 241 12.21 -33.49 -31.54
C VAL A 241 13.08 -32.66 -32.50
N LEU A 242 13.42 -31.43 -32.13
CA LEU A 242 14.56 -30.71 -32.70
C LEU A 242 15.61 -30.51 -31.60
N PRO A 243 16.86 -30.95 -31.83
CA PRO A 243 17.99 -30.64 -30.95
C PRO A 243 18.69 -29.34 -31.42
N GLY A 244 19.32 -28.65 -30.46
CA GLY A 244 20.60 -27.96 -30.64
C GLY A 244 20.65 -26.72 -31.53
N ALA A 245 20.87 -25.56 -30.90
CA ALA A 245 21.72 -24.51 -31.45
C ALA A 245 22.35 -23.75 -30.27
N ASP A 246 23.54 -24.21 -29.88
CA ASP A 246 24.60 -23.35 -29.36
C ASP A 246 24.92 -22.28 -30.42
N GLY A 247 25.29 -21.08 -29.99
CA GLY A 247 25.96 -20.12 -30.87
C GLY A 247 25.68 -18.65 -30.56
N ASP A 248 26.76 -17.98 -30.17
CA ASP A 248 27.06 -16.57 -30.45
C ASP A 248 26.75 -15.54 -29.35
N GLN A 249 27.74 -15.48 -28.44
CA GLN A 249 28.35 -14.23 -27.98
C GLN A 249 28.57 -13.22 -29.12
N GLU A 250 28.78 -11.96 -28.72
CA GLU A 250 29.60 -10.99 -29.45
C GLU A 250 28.90 -10.17 -30.54
N SER A 251 28.25 -9.06 -30.15
CA SER A 251 28.23 -7.78 -30.89
C SER A 251 27.29 -6.75 -30.25
N ALA A 252 27.73 -6.06 -29.19
CA ALA A 252 27.29 -4.70 -28.87
C ALA A 252 28.22 -4.02 -27.83
N GLU A 253 29.53 -4.29 -27.89
CA GLU A 253 30.57 -3.49 -27.25
C GLU A 253 31.25 -2.65 -28.34
N ARG A 254 30.49 -1.72 -28.96
CA ARG A 254 31.02 -0.85 -30.01
C ARG A 254 30.10 0.35 -30.28
N ASP A 255 29.96 1.29 -29.33
CA ASP A 255 29.70 2.70 -29.71
C ASP A 255 29.69 3.78 -28.60
N GLU A 256 30.61 3.79 -27.63
CA GLU A 256 30.74 5.01 -26.79
C GLU A 256 32.15 5.35 -26.29
N ARG A 257 33.18 4.95 -27.04
CA ARG A 257 34.55 5.47 -26.90
C ARG A 257 34.90 6.47 -28.01
N VAL A 258 34.11 7.53 -28.23
CA VAL A 258 34.56 8.71 -29.01
C VAL A 258 33.90 10.00 -28.53
N ALA A 259 34.42 10.55 -27.43
CA ALA A 259 34.44 12.00 -27.11
C ALA A 259 35.39 12.17 -25.91
N GLY A 260 36.71 12.36 -26.06
CA GLY A 260 37.32 13.49 -26.77
C GLY A 260 37.21 14.73 -25.89
N SER A 261 37.85 14.78 -24.72
CA SER A 261 39.17 15.39 -24.48
C SER A 261 39.47 16.64 -25.33
N ARG A 262 39.41 17.81 -24.68
CA ARG A 262 40.06 19.13 -24.96
C ARG A 262 39.48 20.10 -23.90
N THR A 263 40.18 20.90 -23.13
CA THR A 263 41.56 21.43 -23.16
C THR A 263 41.83 22.20 -21.83
N PRO A 264 43.05 22.72 -21.60
CA PRO A 264 43.66 22.91 -20.28
C PRO A 264 43.78 24.37 -19.80
N VAL A 265 44.39 24.49 -18.60
CA VAL A 265 45.03 25.64 -17.91
C VAL A 265 44.12 26.82 -17.54
#